data_AF-A0A377V188-F1
#
_entry.id   AF-A0A377V188-F1
#
_cell.length_a   1.000
_cell.length_b   1.000
_cell.length_c   1.000
_cell.angle_alpha   90.00
_cell.angle_beta   90.00
_cell.angle_gamma   90.00
#
_symmetry.space_group_name_H-M   'P 1'
#
loop_
_entity.id
_entity.type
_entity.pdbx_description
1 polymer ?
#
loop_
_entity_poly.entity_id
_entity_poly.type
_entity_poly.pdbx_seq_one_letter_code
_entity_poly.pdbx_strand_id
1 'polypeptide(L)' 'MQAIGLPDDAVGIDFLIVMGGPQDPDTTLEACPHFNAKAEQALIAFAVKTGKAVIGICLGSQLIGEALGAAVLS' A
#
# COMPACT_ATOMS: atom_id res chain seq x y z
N MET A 1 2.31 13.91 -5.44
CA MET A 1 2.91 13.19 -6.58
C MET A 1 2.71 11.71 -6.32
N GLN A 2 1.85 11.04 -7.10
CA GLN A 2 1.59 9.59 -6.97
C GLN A 2 2.87 8.79 -7.29
N ALA A 3 2.99 7.57 -6.76
CA ALA A 3 4.01 6.62 -7.25
C ALA A 3 3.79 6.34 -8.74
N ILE A 4 4.88 6.18 -9.49
CA ILE A 4 4.81 5.82 -10.92
C ILE A 4 4.10 4.47 -11.06
N GLY A 5 2.93 4.47 -11.72
CA GLY A 5 2.22 3.24 -12.12
C GLY A 5 1.16 2.72 -11.15
N LEU A 6 0.82 3.44 -10.07
CA LEU A 6 -0.30 3.05 -9.21
C LEU A 6 -1.66 3.41 -9.88
N PRO A 7 -2.67 2.52 -9.82
CA PRO A 7 -4.04 2.88 -10.16
C PRO A 7 -4.58 4.00 -9.26
N ASP A 8 -5.46 4.84 -9.81
CA ASP A 8 -6.15 5.90 -9.05
C ASP A 8 -7.13 5.32 -8.01
N ASP A 9 -7.71 4.14 -8.29
CA ASP A 9 -8.65 3.44 -7.44
C ASP A 9 -8.58 1.91 -7.63
N ALA A 10 -9.37 1.18 -6.82
CA ALA A 10 -9.49 -0.29 -6.89
C ALA A 10 -10.87 -0.75 -7.40
N VAL A 11 -11.63 0.09 -8.10
CA VAL A 11 -13.00 -0.25 -8.54
C VAL A 11 -12.99 -1.40 -9.54
N GLY A 12 -12.05 -1.38 -10.49
CA GLY A 12 -11.93 -2.33 -11.60
C GLY A 12 -11.30 -3.69 -11.27
N ILE A 13 -10.99 -3.97 -10.00
CA ILE A 13 -10.41 -5.25 -9.56
C ILE A 13 -11.32 -5.95 -8.54
N ASP A 14 -11.22 -7.27 -8.47
CA ASP A 14 -11.96 -8.10 -7.49
C ASP A 14 -11.19 -8.22 -6.16
N PHE A 15 -9.86 -8.29 -6.23
CA PHE A 15 -8.97 -8.39 -5.08
C PHE A 15 -7.63 -7.71 -5.36
N LEU A 16 -6.97 -7.25 -4.29
CA LEU A 16 -5.66 -6.60 -4.32
C LEU A 16 -4.63 -7.50 -3.62
N ILE A 17 -3.53 -7.81 -4.30
CA ILE A 17 -2.36 -8.47 -3.70
C ILE A 17 -1.23 -7.45 -3.61
N VAL A 18 -0.72 -7.24 -2.40
CA VAL A 18 0.42 -6.36 -2.12
C VAL A 18 1.63 -7.21 -1.76
N MET A 19 2.61 -7.24 -2.66
CA MET A 19 3.81 -8.03 -2.51
C MET A 19 4.79 -7.40 -1.52
N GLY A 20 5.80 -8.17 -1.13
CA GLY A 20 6.92 -7.67 -0.34
C GLY A 20 7.92 -6.85 -1.17
N GLY A 21 8.83 -6.17 -0.48
CA GLY A 21 9.94 -5.43 -1.06
C GLY A 21 10.98 -5.11 0.01
N PRO A 22 12.17 -4.62 -0.36
CA PRO A 22 13.22 -4.24 0.59
C PRO A 22 12.95 -2.91 1.31
N GLN A 23 11.86 -2.21 0.98
CA GLN A 23 11.45 -0.95 1.60
C GLN A 23 10.69 -1.18 2.92
N ASP A 24 10.53 -0.10 3.69
CA ASP A 24 9.68 0.00 4.88
C ASP A 24 8.48 0.94 4.66
N PRO A 25 7.40 0.86 5.46
CA PRO A 25 6.24 1.76 5.37
C PRO A 25 6.57 3.26 5.54
N ASP A 26 7.70 3.57 6.15
CA ASP A 26 8.20 4.95 6.35
C ASP A 26 9.24 5.37 5.31
N THR A 27 9.52 4.53 4.31
CA THR A 27 10.44 4.88 3.22
C THR A 27 9.95 6.11 2.49
N THR A 28 10.82 7.14 2.43
CA THR A 28 10.50 8.41 1.79
C THR A 28 10.76 8.36 0.28
N LEU A 29 10.11 9.26 -0.47
CA LEU A 29 10.39 9.44 -1.90
C LEU A 29 11.82 9.90 -2.18
N GLU A 30 12.49 10.54 -1.21
CA GLU A 30 13.91 10.92 -1.35
C GLU A 30 14.82 9.68 -1.30
N ALA A 31 14.53 8.74 -0.39
CA ALA A 31 15.25 7.47 -0.29
C ALA A 31 14.93 6.52 -1.46
N CYS A 32 13.67 6.52 -1.93
CA CYS A 32 13.20 5.64 -2.99
C CYS A 32 12.21 6.37 -3.91
N PRO A 33 12.67 7.04 -4.99
CA PRO A 33 11.82 7.90 -5.83
C PRO A 33 10.66 7.21 -6.54
N HIS A 34 10.70 5.88 -6.66
CA HIS A 34 9.67 5.08 -7.31
C HIS A 34 8.66 4.46 -6.32
N PHE A 35 8.91 4.54 -5.02
CA PHE A 35 8.07 3.93 -3.98
C PHE A 35 7.39 5.02 -3.16
N ASN A 36 6.07 5.07 -3.20
CA ASN A 36 5.29 6.01 -2.40
C ASN A 36 4.40 5.24 -1.43
N ALA A 37 4.94 4.94 -0.25
CA ALA A 37 4.22 4.19 0.79
C ALA A 37 2.85 4.80 1.15
N LYS A 38 2.75 6.14 1.18
CA LYS A 38 1.47 6.81 1.50
C LYS A 38 0.45 6.67 0.37
N ALA A 39 0.87 6.66 -0.89
CA ALA A 39 -0.04 6.39 -2.01
C ALA A 39 -0.50 4.92 -2.02
N GLU A 40 0.40 3.98 -1.73
CA GLU A 40 0.04 2.56 -1.60
C GLU A 40 -0.94 2.30 -0.45
N GLN A 41 -0.67 2.88 0.73
CA GLN A 41 -1.58 2.83 1.88
C GLN A 41 -2.96 3.41 1.53
N ALA A 42 -3.04 4.49 0.75
CA ALA A 42 -4.30 5.07 0.32
C ALA A 42 -5.09 4.14 -0.62
N LEU A 43 -4.44 3.48 -1.58
CA LEU A 43 -5.07 2.50 -2.46
C LEU A 43 -5.55 1.27 -1.68
N ILE A 44 -4.76 0.79 -0.73
CA ILE A 44 -5.13 -0.31 0.17
C ILE A 44 -6.37 0.05 0.99
N ALA A 45 -6.36 1.23 1.64
CA ALA A 45 -7.50 1.70 2.42
C ALA A 45 -8.76 1.84 1.56
N PHE A 46 -8.62 2.33 0.32
CA PHE A 46 -9.72 2.41 -0.63
C PHE A 46 -10.28 1.02 -0.97
N ALA A 47 -9.41 0.05 -1.28
CA ALA A 47 -9.81 -1.33 -1.58
C ALA A 47 -10.58 -1.96 -0.41
N VAL A 48 -10.07 -1.85 0.82
CA VAL A 48 -10.76 -2.35 2.02
C VAL A 48 -12.11 -1.66 2.23
N LYS A 49 -12.14 -0.32 2.12
CA LYS A 49 -13.39 0.46 2.30
C LYS A 49 -14.47 0.11 1.28
N THR A 50 -14.07 -0.27 0.06
CA THR A 50 -14.98 -0.67 -1.01
C THR A 50 -15.29 -2.17 -1.01
N GLY A 51 -14.90 -2.90 0.04
CA GLY A 51 -15.24 -4.31 0.24
C GLY A 51 -14.41 -5.29 -0.60
N LYS A 52 -13.27 -4.84 -1.14
CA LYS A 52 -12.35 -5.71 -1.89
C LYS A 52 -11.54 -6.56 -0.92
N ALA A 53 -11.25 -7.81 -1.32
CA ALA A 53 -10.30 -8.64 -0.58
C ALA A 53 -8.86 -8.10 -0.78
N VAL A 54 -8.09 -7.97 0.29
CA VAL A 54 -6.70 -7.51 0.25
C VAL A 54 -5.78 -8.52 0.92
N ILE A 55 -4.72 -8.92 0.23
CA ILE A 55 -3.71 -9.88 0.71
C ILE A 55 -2.35 -9.19 0.70
N GLY A 56 -1.69 -9.11 1.86
CA GLY A 56 -0.36 -8.52 1.99
C GLY A 56 0.70 -9.55 2.36
N ILE A 57 1.85 -9.49 1.71
CA ILE A 57 3.01 -10.36 1.98
C ILE A 57 4.19 -9.50 2.44
N CYS A 58 4.76 -9.81 3.61
CA CYS A 58 5.92 -9.09 4.16
C CYS A 58 5.65 -7.58 4.26
N LEU A 59 6.39 -6.71 3.55
CA LEU A 59 6.09 -5.27 3.44
C LEU A 59 4.61 -5.00 3.11
N GLY A 60 3.99 -5.79 2.23
CA GLY A 60 2.58 -5.62 1.92
C GLY A 60 1.66 -5.78 3.14
N SER A 61 1.99 -6.67 4.08
CA SER A 61 1.23 -6.81 5.34
C SER A 61 1.42 -5.62 6.28
N GLN A 62 2.62 -5.03 6.29
CA GLN A 62 2.93 -3.82 7.05
C GLN A 62 2.16 -2.61 6.49
N LEU A 63 2.15 -2.44 5.17
CA LEU A 63 1.38 -1.38 4.51
C LEU A 63 -0.12 -1.50 4.76
N ILE A 64 -0.67 -2.72 4.84
CA ILE A 64 -2.06 -2.93 5.25
C ILE A 64 -2.30 -2.48 6.69
N GLY A 65 -1.40 -2.80 7.62
CA GLY A 65 -1.50 -2.34 9.00
C GLY A 65 -1.58 -0.80 9.09
N GLU A 66 -0.63 -0.12 8.48
CA GLU A 66 -0.58 1.36 8.44
C GLU A 66 -1.81 1.97 7.75
N ALA A 67 -2.25 1.41 6.63
CA ALA A 67 -3.44 1.86 5.90
C ALA A 67 -4.73 1.80 6.74
N LEU A 68 -4.78 0.86 7.70
CA LEU A 68 -5.90 0.67 8.61
C LEU A 68 -5.69 1.34 9.98
N GLY A 69 -4.62 2.13 10.13
CA GLY A 69 -4.33 2.92 11.33
C GLY A 69 -3.65 2.15 12.46
N ALA A 70 -3.13 0.96 12.20
CA ALA A 70 -2.27 0.27 13.16
C ALA A 70 -0.84 0.82 13.06
N ALA A 71 -0.20 1.04 14.21
CA ALA A 71 1.23 1.32 14.26
C ALA A 71 1.98 0.02 13.95
N VAL A 72 2.74 -0.01 12.85
CA VAL A 72 3.59 -1.14 12.53
C VAL A 72 5.00 -0.88 13.06
N LEU A 73 5.52 -1.82 13.84
CA LEU A 73 6.93 -1.82 14.19
C LEU A 73 7.73 -2.16 12.93
N SER A 74 8.36 -1.15 12.34
CA SER A 74 9.37 -1.29 11.28
C SER A 74 10.78 -1.23 11.87
#